data_AF-A0A537S402-F1
#
_entry.id   AF-A0A537S402-F1
#
_cell.length_a   1.000
_cell.length_b   1.000
_cell.length_c   1.000
_cell.angle_alpha   90.00
_cell.angle_beta   90.00
_cell.angle_gamma   90.00
#
_symmetry.space_group_name_H-M   'P 1'
#
loop_
_entity.id
_entity.type
_entity.pdbx_description
1 polymer ?
#
loop_
_entity_poly.entity_id
_entity_poly.type
_entity_poly.pdbx_seq_one_letter_code
_entity_poly.pdbx_strand_id
1 'polypeptide(L)' 'MDYEHILVEVEDGVGIATLNRPDKLNAMNRRLSSELHDAVKRFEADDAVA' A
#
# COMPACT_ATOMS: atom_id res chain seq x y z
N MET A 1 2.25 10.64 1.45
CA MET A 1 3.52 10.24 2.08
C MET A 1 4.14 9.22 1.16
N ASP A 2 5.45 9.31 0.91
CA ASP A 2 6.13 8.31 0.10
C ASP A 2 6.39 7.08 0.97
N TYR A 3 5.80 5.95 0.59
CA TYR A 3 6.09 4.66 1.19
C TYR A 3 7.41 4.13 0.65
N GLU A 4 8.18 3.42 1.48
CA GLU A 4 9.52 2.94 1.06
C GLU A 4 9.46 1.56 0.40
N HIS A 5 8.49 0.73 0.77
CA HIS A 5 8.41 -0.66 0.31
C HIS A 5 7.11 -1.02 -0.39
N ILE A 6 6.18 -0.07 -0.51
CA ILE A 6 4.92 -0.24 -1.23
C ILE A 6 4.66 0.95 -2.14
N LEU A 7 3.87 0.74 -3.18
CA LEU A 7 3.30 1.78 -4.03
C LEU A 7 1.78 1.73 -3.83
N VAL A 8 1.15 2.90 -3.81
CA VAL A 8 -0.27 3.04 -3.53
C VAL A 8 -0.87 3.92 -4.61
N GLU A 9 -1.88 3.41 -5.30
CA GLU A 9 -2.62 4.10 -6.36
C GLU A 9 -4.12 3.84 -6.20
N VAL A 10 -4.94 4.74 -6.73
CA VAL A 10 -6.40 4.59 -6.75
C VAL A 10 -6.83 4.74 -8.20
N GLU A 11 -7.48 3.72 -8.74
CA GLU A 11 -7.94 3.69 -10.13
C GLU A 11 -9.40 3.22 -10.17
N ASP A 12 -10.28 4.01 -10.77
CA ASP A 12 -11.72 3.72 -10.91
C ASP A 12 -12.43 3.30 -9.61
N GLY A 13 -12.00 3.88 -8.50
CA GLY A 13 -12.52 3.59 -7.15
C GLY A 13 -12.00 2.28 -6.54
N VAL A 14 -10.94 1.73 -7.09
CA VAL A 14 -10.20 0.59 -6.53
C VAL A 14 -8.86 1.09 -5.99
N GLY A 15 -8.62 0.89 -4.69
CA GLY A 15 -7.31 1.11 -4.07
C GLY A 15 -6.36 -0.05 -4.37
N ILE A 16 -5.25 0.23 -5.04
CA ILE A 16 -4.23 -0.75 -5.40
C ILE A 16 -2.98 -0.48 -4.56
N ALA A 17 -2.57 -1.49 -3.77
CA ALA A 17 -1.32 -1.47 -3.02
C ALA A 17 -0.35 -2.51 -3.58
N THR A 18 0.71 -2.03 -4.23
CA THR A 18 1.74 -2.87 -4.86
C THR A 18 2.95 -2.99 -3.95
N LEU A 19 3.35 -4.23 -3.61
CA LEU A 19 4.60 -4.46 -2.88
C LEU A 19 5.80 -4.19 -3.80
N ASN A 20 6.63 -3.22 -3.43
CA ASN A 20 7.77 -2.75 -4.22
C ASN A 20 9.09 -3.06 -3.52
N ARG A 21 9.32 -4.34 -3.20
CA ARG A 21 10.56 -4.84 -2.59
C ARG A 21 11.14 -6.02 -3.39
N PRO A 22 11.48 -5.81 -4.67
CA PRO A 22 11.93 -6.88 -5.57
C PRO A 22 13.26 -7.52 -5.12
N ASP A 23 14.14 -6.75 -4.48
CA ASP A 23 15.42 -7.19 -3.94
C ASP A 23 15.29 -8.33 -2.92
N LYS A 24 14.11 -8.48 -2.33
CA LYS A 24 13.81 -9.47 -1.29
C LYS A 24 12.59 -10.31 -1.65
N LEU A 25 12.24 -10.37 -2.94
CA LEU A 25 11.08 -11.12 -3.44
C LEU A 25 9.78 -10.75 -2.71
N ASN A 26 9.61 -9.47 -2.40
CA ASN A 26 8.49 -8.94 -1.62
C ASN A 26 8.32 -9.59 -0.24
N ALA A 27 9.42 -10.12 0.34
CA ALA A 27 9.40 -10.67 1.69
C ALA A 27 8.89 -9.63 2.68
N MET A 28 7.89 -10.02 3.48
CA MET A 28 7.28 -9.17 4.49
C MET A 28 8.29 -8.86 5.59
N ASN A 29 8.44 -7.58 5.92
CA ASN A 29 9.17 -7.11 7.10
C ASN A 29 8.23 -6.23 7.95
N ARG A 30 8.66 -5.86 9.15
CA ARG A 30 7.84 -5.02 10.05
C ARG A 30 7.42 -3.70 9.42
N ARG A 31 8.31 -3.09 8.62
CA ARG A 31 8.06 -1.80 7.97
C ARG A 31 7.00 -1.91 6.87
N LEU A 32 7.17 -2.83 5.94
CA LEU A 32 6.22 -3.15 4.87
C LEU A 32 4.85 -3.51 5.44
N SER A 33 4.79 -4.28 6.54
CA SER A 33 3.52 -4.58 7.20
C SER A 33 2.86 -3.33 7.80
N SER A 34 3.64 -2.41 8.38
CA SER A 34 3.12 -1.14 8.91
C SER A 34 2.65 -0.22 7.79
N GLU A 35 3.42 -0.11 6.70
CA GLU A 35 3.08 0.68 5.52
C GLU A 35 1.81 0.14 4.85
N LEU A 36 1.69 -1.18 4.73
CA LEU A 36 0.48 -1.82 4.19
C LEU A 36 -0.75 -1.54 5.06
N HIS A 37 -0.60 -1.60 6.39
CA HIS A 37 -1.69 -1.33 7.32
C HIS A 37 -2.15 0.13 7.25
N ASP A 38 -1.21 1.06 7.06
CA ASP A 38 -1.50 2.48 6.84
C ASP A 38 -2.20 2.71 5.49
N ALA A 39 -1.73 2.07 4.41
CA ALA A 39 -2.35 2.15 3.09
C ALA A 39 -3.80 1.64 3.11
N VAL A 40 -4.07 0.53 3.78
CA VAL A 40 -5.43 -0.01 3.93
C VAL A 40 -6.34 0.96 4.69
N LYS A 41 -5.87 1.53 5.81
CA LYS A 41 -6.64 2.54 6.56
C LYS A 41 -6.93 3.78 5.71
N ARG A 42 -6.00 4.15 4.84
CA ARG A 42 -6.18 5.27 3.93
C ARG A 42 -7.26 4.96 2.90
N PHE A 43 -7.23 3.78 2.29
CA PHE A 43 -8.28 3.35 1.36
C PHE A 43 -9.65 3.28 2.03
N GLU A 44 -9.72 2.80 3.27
CA GLU A 44 -10.98 2.80 4.05
C GLU A 44 -11.52 4.21 4.31
N ALA A 45 -10.63 5.19 4.49
CA ALA A 45 -11.00 6.59 4.73
C ALA A 45 -11.18 7.42 3.44
N ASP A 46 -10.87 6.86 2.28
CA ASP A 46 -10.96 7.56 0.99
C ASP A 46 -12.31 7.28 0.36
N ASP A 47 -13.20 8.26 0.37
CA ASP A 47 -14.56 8.18 -0.23
C ASP A 47 -14.52 7.88 -1.74
N ALA A 48 -13.37 8.04 -2.39
CA ALA A 48 -13.19 7.67 -3.79
C ALA A 48 -13.03 6.15 -3.98
N VAL A 49 -12.62 5.40 -2.94
CA VAL A 49 -12.46 3.94 -2.96
C VAL A 49 -13.75 3.28 -2.44
N ALA A 50 -14.35 2.41 -3.24
CA ALA A 50 -15.71 1.88 -3.02
C ALA A 50 -15.76 0.52 -2.29
#